data_AF-A0AA40C1F9-F1
#
_entry.id   AF-A0AA40C1F9-F1
#
_cell.length_a   1.000
_cell.length_b   1.000
_cell.length_c   1.000
_cell.angle_alpha   90.00
_cell.angle_beta   90.00
_cell.angle_gamma   90.00
#
_symmetry.space_group_name_H-M   'P 1'
#
loop_
_entity.id
_entity.type
_entity.pdbx_description
1 polymer ?
#
loop_
_entity_poly.entity_id
_entity_poly.type
_entity_poly.pdbx_seq_one_letter_code
_entity_poly.pdbx_strand_id
1 'polypeptide(L)'
;MADFNPLISNGTCYYSTGLRSDGRFLPCGNSAFGHVSCCSAGDMCLSSNACFNSRWGVTYLAGCTDRNYQDATCPRKDDENGMCTPKGAFRSGVRS
;
A
#
# COMPACT_ATOMS: atom_id res chain seq x y z
N MET A 1 11.98 -20.97 15.90
CA MET A 1 11.81 -19.62 15.32
C MET A 1 10.67 -19.75 14.33
N ALA A 2 9.68 -18.86 14.33
CA ALA A 2 8.58 -18.97 13.38
C ALA A 2 9.15 -18.87 11.95
N ASP A 3 8.98 -19.93 11.17
CA ASP A 3 9.38 -20.02 9.77
C ASP A 3 8.48 -19.08 8.94
N PHE A 4 8.75 -17.78 9.03
CA PHE A 4 8.04 -16.78 8.24
C PHE A 4 8.39 -17.02 6.77
N ASN A 5 7.41 -17.47 6.00
CA ASN A 5 7.58 -17.66 4.57
C ASN A 5 7.44 -16.29 3.86
N PRO A 6 8.45 -15.81 3.13
CA PRO A 6 8.39 -14.54 2.41
C PRO A 6 7.36 -14.54 1.28
N LEU A 7 6.93 -15.72 0.81
CA LEU A 7 5.95 -15.90 -0.26
C LEU A 7 4.50 -15.87 0.23
N ILE A 8 4.27 -15.77 1.54
CA ILE A 8 2.93 -15.65 2.11
C ILE A 8 2.58 -14.17 2.23
N SER A 9 1.46 -13.77 1.63
CA SER A 9 0.83 -12.48 1.90
C SER A 9 0.38 -12.39 3.36
N ASN A 10 1.23 -11.82 4.21
CA ASN A 10 0.95 -11.63 5.63
C ASN A 10 1.13 -10.16 6.00
N GLY A 11 0.14 -9.56 6.63
CA GLY A 11 0.18 -8.15 7.01
C GLY A 11 -1.16 -7.44 6.87
N THR A 12 -1.22 -6.20 7.36
CA THR A 12 -2.38 -5.32 7.20
C THR A 12 -2.04 -4.22 6.22
N CYS A 13 -2.85 -4.05 5.19
CA CYS A 13 -2.69 -3.00 4.19
C CYS A 13 -3.36 -1.70 4.62
N TYR A 14 -2.75 -0.58 4.24
CA TYR A 14 -3.21 0.78 4.50
C TYR A 14 -3.14 1.61 3.21
N TYR A 15 -4.14 2.45 2.99
CA TYR A 15 -4.16 3.40 1.86
C TYR A 15 -3.67 4.79 2.24
N SER A 16 -3.66 5.09 3.54
CA SER A 16 -3.18 6.33 4.13
C SER A 16 -2.94 6.09 5.63
N THR A 17 -2.39 7.08 6.32
CA THR A 17 -2.08 7.01 7.76
C THR A 17 -3.31 6.60 8.57
N GLY A 18 -3.22 5.44 9.23
CA GLY A 18 -4.30 4.88 10.05
C GLY A 18 -5.54 4.39 9.27
N LEU A 19 -5.59 4.56 7.95
CA LEU A 19 -6.70 4.12 7.11
C LEU A 19 -6.40 2.73 6.55
N ARG A 20 -6.96 1.73 7.23
CA ARG A 20 -6.86 0.33 6.82
C ARG A 20 -7.58 0.11 5.49
N SER A 21 -6.92 -0.62 4.61
CA SER A 21 -7.44 -1.05 3.33
C SER A 21 -8.48 -2.16 3.47
N ASP A 22 -9.33 -2.31 2.46
CA ASP A 22 -10.26 -3.43 2.39
C ASP A 22 -9.51 -4.78 2.39
N GLY A 23 -10.13 -5.84 2.93
CA GLY A 23 -9.52 -7.17 3.05
C GLY A 23 -9.19 -7.85 1.72
N ARG A 24 -9.68 -7.30 0.61
CA ARG A 24 -9.29 -7.71 -0.75
C ARG A 24 -7.87 -7.30 -1.12
N PHE A 25 -7.27 -6.37 -0.41
CA PHE A 25 -5.91 -5.92 -0.67
C PHE A 25 -4.94 -6.69 0.21
N LEU A 26 -4.09 -7.43 -0.47
CA LEU A 26 -3.11 -8.31 0.14
C LEU A 26 -1.72 -7.70 -0.02
N PRO A 27 -0.85 -7.88 0.99
CA PRO A 27 0.53 -7.48 0.87
C PRO A 27 1.27 -8.33 -0.15
N CYS A 28 2.14 -7.67 -0.91
CA CYS A 28 3.06 -8.29 -1.87
C CYS A 28 4.21 -8.99 -1.14
N GLY A 29 3.88 -10.07 -0.43
CA GLY A 29 4.79 -10.82 0.43
C GLY A 29 4.46 -10.63 1.90
N ASN A 30 5.45 -10.85 2.75
CA ASN A 30 5.26 -10.95 4.19
C ASN A 30 5.78 -9.72 4.92
N SER A 31 4.88 -9.00 5.59
CA SER A 31 5.19 -7.78 6.33
C SER A 31 6.08 -7.99 7.56
N ALA A 32 6.31 -9.25 7.97
CA ALA A 32 7.26 -9.58 9.04
C ALA A 32 8.72 -9.30 8.65
N PHE A 33 9.03 -9.25 7.34
CA PHE A 33 10.38 -8.94 6.84
C PHE A 33 10.59 -7.45 6.54
N GLY A 34 9.53 -6.66 6.54
CA GLY A 34 9.57 -5.23 6.22
C GLY A 34 8.23 -4.73 5.69
N HIS A 35 8.15 -3.43 5.47
CA HIS A 35 6.98 -2.86 4.80
C HIS A 35 6.99 -3.26 3.33
N VAL A 36 5.82 -3.62 2.82
CA VAL A 36 5.63 -4.03 1.42
C VAL A 36 4.42 -3.30 0.84
N SER A 37 4.41 -3.17 -0.48
CA SER A 37 3.24 -2.67 -1.21
C SER A 37 2.07 -3.64 -1.12
N CYS A 38 0.87 -3.11 -1.30
CA CYS A 38 -0.38 -3.86 -1.24
C CYS A 38 -1.13 -3.78 -2.55
N CYS A 39 -1.58 -4.93 -3.05
CA CYS A 39 -2.32 -5.06 -4.30
C CYS A 39 -3.63 -5.82 -4.08
N SER A 40 -4.61 -5.61 -4.96
CA SER A 40 -5.83 -6.40 -4.92
C SER A 40 -5.50 -7.88 -5.16
N ALA A 41 -6.21 -8.77 -4.47
CA ALA A 41 -6.04 -10.20 -4.60
C ALA A 41 -6.20 -10.63 -6.07
N GLY A 42 -5.17 -11.33 -6.59
CA GLY A 42 -5.12 -11.77 -7.99
C GLY A 42 -4.35 -10.83 -8.93
N ASP A 43 -3.93 -9.65 -8.48
CA ASP A 43 -3.06 -8.76 -9.26
C ASP A 43 -1.58 -9.07 -9.06
N MET A 44 -0.76 -8.64 -10.03
CA MET A 44 0.68 -8.86 -10.00
C MET A 44 1.40 -7.71 -9.28
N CYS A 45 2.27 -8.08 -8.35
CA CYS A 45 3.15 -7.16 -7.64
C CYS A 45 4.36 -6.81 -8.51
N LEU A 46 4.58 -5.52 -8.77
CA LEU A 46 5.75 -5.02 -9.49
C LEU A 46 6.82 -4.55 -8.49
N SER A 47 8.09 -4.66 -8.88
CA SER A 47 9.25 -4.17 -8.10
C SER A 47 9.20 -2.65 -7.84
N SER A 48 8.44 -1.91 -8.65
CA SER A 48 8.20 -0.47 -8.49
C SER A 48 7.17 -0.10 -7.40
N ASN A 49 6.79 -1.05 -6.53
CA ASN A 49 5.71 -0.88 -5.53
C ASN A 49 4.34 -0.56 -6.15
N ALA A 50 4.16 -1.01 -7.40
CA ALA A 50 2.92 -0.85 -8.15
C ALA A 50 2.24 -2.20 -8.37
N CYS A 51 0.94 -2.15 -8.65
CA CYS A 51 0.12 -3.31 -8.88
C CYS A 51 -0.28 -3.32 -10.35
N PHE A 52 -0.08 -4.45 -11.02
CA PHE A 52 -0.53 -4.65 -12.38
C PHE A 52 -1.73 -5.58 -12.41
N ASN A 53 -2.85 -5.04 -12.90
CA ASN A 53 -4.04 -5.83 -13.16
C ASN A 53 -4.00 -6.33 -14.60
N SER A 54 -3.77 -7.62 -14.77
CA SER A 54 -3.70 -8.26 -16.10
C SER A 54 -5.06 -8.33 -16.81
N ARG A 55 -6.16 -8.28 -16.06
CA ARG A 55 -7.52 -8.35 -16.62
C ARG A 55 -7.88 -7.08 -17.40
N TRP A 56 -7.48 -5.92 -16.89
CA TRP A 56 -7.72 -4.62 -17.53
C TRP A 56 -6.47 -4.03 -18.17
N GLY A 57 -5.30 -4.64 -17.98
CA GLY A 57 -4.03 -4.16 -18.53
C GLY A 57 -3.55 -2.85 -17.91
N VAL A 58 -3.92 -2.57 -16.66
CA VAL A 58 -3.64 -1.29 -15.98
C VAL A 58 -2.65 -1.47 -14.84
N THR A 59 -1.75 -0.51 -14.72
CA THR A 59 -0.85 -0.38 -13.56
C THR A 59 -1.40 0.68 -12.63
N TYR A 60 -1.57 0.35 -11.36
CA TYR A 60 -2.14 1.25 -10.35
C TYR A 60 -1.35 1.19 -9.03
N LEU A 61 -1.55 2.22 -8.21
CA LEU A 61 -0.95 2.34 -6.89
C LEU A 61 -2.03 2.24 -5.81
N ALA A 62 -2.04 1.14 -5.06
CA ALA A 62 -2.99 0.96 -3.96
C ALA A 62 -2.44 1.53 -2.65
N GLY A 63 -1.60 0.78 -1.94
CA GLY A 63 -1.13 1.15 -0.60
C GLY A 63 0.05 0.31 -0.15
N CYS A 64 0.29 0.26 1.16
CA CYS A 64 1.39 -0.48 1.77
C CYS A 64 1.00 -1.04 3.13
N THR A 65 1.88 -1.84 3.74
CA THR A 65 1.67 -2.40 5.08
C THR A 65 2.08 -1.49 6.23
N ASP A 66 2.58 -0.29 5.94
CA ASP A 66 2.91 0.69 6.97
C ASP A 66 1.65 1.42 7.46
N ARG A 67 1.37 1.28 8.76
CA ARG A 67 0.26 1.96 9.44
C ARG A 67 0.40 3.48 9.41
N ASN A 68 1.64 3.98 9.50
CA ASN A 68 1.90 5.42 9.50
C ASN A 68 1.96 5.98 8.08
N TYR A 69 2.07 5.11 7.07
CA TYR A 69 2.16 5.46 5.66
C TYR A 69 3.34 6.40 5.37
N GLN A 70 4.47 6.21 6.05
CA GLN A 70 5.71 6.97 5.95
C GLN A 70 6.80 6.19 5.21
N ASP A 71 6.68 4.87 5.14
CA ASP A 71 7.68 4.00 4.52
C ASP A 71 7.90 4.29 3.02
N ALA A 72 9.12 4.04 2.53
CA ALA A 72 9.49 4.23 1.14
C ALA A 72 8.65 3.37 0.18
N THR A 73 8.17 2.20 0.60
CA THR A 73 7.31 1.30 -0.17
C THR A 73 5.89 1.81 -0.36
N CYS A 74 5.42 2.72 0.50
CA CYS A 74 4.10 3.31 0.36
C CYS A 74 4.03 4.21 -0.87
N PRO A 75 3.03 4.07 -1.74
CA PRO A 75 2.90 4.95 -2.89
C PRO A 75 2.56 6.37 -2.43
N ARG A 76 3.18 7.38 -3.06
CA ARG A 76 2.75 8.77 -2.89
C ARG A 76 1.44 8.94 -3.64
N LYS A 77 0.42 9.40 -2.94
CA LYS A 77 -0.84 9.85 -3.54
C LYS A 77 -0.76 11.36 -3.57
N ASP A 78 -1.03 11.93 -4.73
CA ASP A 78 -1.24 13.35 -4.92
C ASP A 78 -2.62 13.75 -4.39
N ASP A 79 -2.73 14.97 -3.84
CA ASP A 79 -4.02 15.56 -3.52
C ASP A 79 -4.74 16.02 -4.80
N GLU A 80 -6.02 16.36 -4.70
CA GLU A 80 -6.90 16.87 -5.77
C GLU A 80 -6.31 18.01 -6.63
N ASN A 81 -5.27 18.70 -6.12
CA ASN A 81 -4.55 19.75 -6.83
C ASN A 81 -3.32 19.27 -7.62
N GLY A 82 -3.14 17.95 -7.82
CA GLY A 82 -2.00 17.36 -8.52
C GLY A 82 -0.65 17.57 -7.83
N MET A 83 -0.67 17.88 -6.53
CA MET A 83 0.53 18.11 -5.73
C MET A 83 0.91 16.82 -5.01
N CYS A 84 2.16 16.39 -5.14
CA CYS A 84 2.72 15.26 -4.41
C CYS A 84 2.64 15.51 -2.90
N THR A 85 1.62 14.96 -2.23
CA THR A 85 1.48 15.11 -0.79
C THR A 85 2.63 14.39 -0.09
N PRO A 86 3.19 14.95 0.99
CA PRO A 86 4.08 14.19 1.85
C PRO A 86 3.35 12.94 2.38
N LYS A 87 4.04 11.80 2.30
CA LYS A 87 3.59 10.51 2.79
C LYS A 87 3.05 10.63 4.22
N GLY A 88 1.77 10.35 4.39
CA GLY A 88 1.08 10.39 5.66
C GLY A 88 0.60 11.76 6.16
N ALA A 89 0.60 12.78 5.31
CA ALA A 89 -0.06 14.04 5.61
C ALA A 89 -1.58 13.93 5.38
N PHE A 90 -2.28 13.31 6.33
CA PHE A 90 -3.70 13.61 6.52
C PHE A 90 -3.79 15.08 6.95
N ARG A 91 -4.15 15.99 6.03
CA ARG A 91 -4.50 17.37 6.40
C ARG A 91 -5.76 17.31 7.26
N SER A 92 -5.57 17.20 8.56
CA SER A 92 -6.58 17.60 9.54
C SER A 92 -6.73 19.12 9.44
N GLY A 93 -7.76 19.59 8.72
CA GLY A 93 -8.12 21.00 8.57
C GLY A 93 -8.78 21.24 7.22
N VAL A 94 -10.11 21.35 7.12
CA VAL A 94 -10.91 22.38 7.79
C VAL A 94 -12.14 21.77 8.50
N ARG A 95 -12.23 22.02 9.81
CA ARG A 95 -13.52 22.16 10.50
C ARG A 95 -13.92 23.64 10.41
N SER A 96 -15.22 23.83 10.22
CA SER A 96 -16.02 25.05 10.38
C SER A 96 -15.98 26.05 9.23
#